data_AF-A0A119V684-F1
#
_entry.id   AF-A0A119V684-F1
#
_cell.length_a   1.000
_cell.length_b   1.000
_cell.length_c   1.000
_cell.angle_alpha   90.00
_cell.angle_beta   90.00
_cell.angle_gamma   90.00
#
_symmetry.space_group_name_H-M   'P 1'
#
loop_
_entity.id
_entity.type
_entity.pdbx_description
1 polymer ?
#
loop_
_entity_poly.entity_id
_entity_poly.type
_entity_poly.pdbx_seq_one_letter_code
_entity_poly.pdbx_strand_id
1 'polypeptide(L)'
;MKTPRFARGLTLVCLTTLSACKPLPLSPAPTITSAPCQMVSPCTLPALAPRTNGELDAALTTVKAAWATCAAKVDMIATCQAESQPAANGEHPHE
;
A
#
# COMPACT_ATOMS: atom_id res chain seq x y z
N MET A 1 59.30 -37.07 -16.02
CA MET A 1 58.15 -37.73 -15.36
C MET A 1 56.97 -37.74 -16.34
N LYS A 2 56.47 -38.92 -16.70
CA LYS A 2 55.41 -39.10 -17.71
C LYS A 2 54.06 -39.15 -16.99
N THR A 3 53.25 -38.10 -17.08
CA THR A 3 51.92 -38.09 -16.46
C THR A 3 50.98 -39.03 -17.22
N PRO A 4 50.28 -39.96 -16.53
CA PRO A 4 49.36 -40.87 -17.17
C PRO A 4 48.14 -40.11 -17.73
N ARG A 5 47.78 -40.42 -18.98
CA ARG A 5 46.66 -39.78 -19.72
C ARG A 5 45.27 -40.06 -19.13
N PHE A 6 45.17 -40.90 -18.10
CA PHE A 6 43.91 -41.34 -17.49
C PHE A 6 43.21 -40.28 -16.62
N ALA A 7 43.91 -39.25 -16.16
CA ALA A 7 43.31 -38.17 -15.35
C ALA A 7 42.37 -37.25 -16.14
N ARG A 8 42.53 -37.16 -17.47
CA ARG A 8 41.69 -36.32 -18.36
C ARG A 8 40.31 -36.91 -18.60
N GLY A 9 40.16 -38.23 -18.58
CA GLY A 9 38.87 -38.89 -18.80
C GLY A 9 37.91 -38.69 -17.64
N LEU A 10 38.42 -38.82 -16.40
CA LEU A 10 37.61 -38.68 -15.19
C LEU A 10 37.16 -37.22 -14.96
N THR A 11 38.01 -36.25 -15.31
CA THR A 11 37.66 -34.83 -15.29
C THR A 11 36.59 -34.47 -16.33
N LEU A 12 36.63 -35.08 -17.52
CA LEU A 12 35.58 -34.93 -18.54
C LEU A 12 34.23 -35.52 -18.11
N VAL A 13 34.23 -36.69 -17.47
CA VAL A 13 33.01 -37.31 -16.91
C VAL A 13 32.40 -36.43 -15.82
N CYS A 14 33.20 -35.90 -14.90
CA CYS A 14 32.72 -34.97 -13.88
C CYS A 14 32.11 -33.70 -14.47
N LEU A 15 32.61 -33.17 -15.59
CA LEU A 15 32.05 -31.96 -16.21
C LEU A 15 30.71 -32.22 -16.91
N THR A 16 30.46 -33.43 -17.43
CA THR A 16 29.18 -33.78 -18.06
C THR A 16 28.01 -33.94 -17.08
N THR A 17 28.28 -34.19 -15.79
CA THR A 17 27.23 -34.35 -14.76
C THR A 17 26.78 -33.03 -14.13
N LEU A 18 27.42 -31.90 -14.44
CA LEU A 18 27.01 -30.56 -13.95
C LEU A 18 25.95 -29.87 -14.82
N SER A 19 25.50 -30.49 -15.92
CA SER A 19 24.51 -29.88 -16.81
C SER A 19 23.08 -30.17 -16.36
N ALA A 20 22.54 -29.33 -15.45
CA ALA A 20 21.14 -28.91 -15.50
C ALA A 20 20.86 -27.71 -14.57
N CYS A 21 21.46 -26.55 -14.84
CA CYS A 21 20.83 -25.30 -14.41
C CYS A 21 19.61 -25.05 -15.30
N LYS A 22 18.45 -25.58 -14.92
CA LYS A 22 17.19 -25.18 -15.55
C LYS A 22 16.94 -23.71 -15.15
N PRO A 23 16.66 -22.80 -16.09
CA PRO A 23 16.20 -21.46 -15.72
C PRO A 23 14.99 -21.63 -14.82
N LEU A 24 15.12 -21.21 -13.56
CA LEU A 24 13.99 -21.20 -12.65
C LEU A 24 13.01 -20.15 -13.18
N PRO A 25 11.70 -20.45 -13.28
CA PRO A 25 10.72 -19.41 -13.55
C PRO A 25 10.97 -18.26 -12.58
N LEU A 26 11.14 -17.05 -13.13
CA LEU A 26 11.23 -15.85 -12.30
C LEU A 26 10.00 -15.84 -11.39
N SER A 27 10.25 -15.73 -10.08
CA SER A 27 9.15 -15.59 -9.12
C SER A 27 8.28 -14.43 -9.59
N PRO A 28 6.95 -14.59 -9.69
CA PRO A 28 6.07 -13.48 -10.06
C PRO A 28 6.33 -12.32 -9.10
N ALA A 29 6.36 -11.11 -9.65
CA ALA A 29 6.53 -9.91 -8.85
C ALA A 29 5.42 -9.86 -7.79
N PRO A 30 5.73 -9.42 -6.56
CA PRO A 30 4.70 -9.27 -5.54
C PRO A 30 3.66 -8.25 -6.01
N THR A 31 2.38 -8.62 -5.95
CA THR A 31 1.29 -7.69 -6.16
C THR A 31 1.27 -6.71 -4.99
N ILE A 32 1.63 -5.45 -5.23
CA ILE A 32 1.49 -4.37 -4.26
C ILE A 32 0.01 -4.00 -4.22
N THR A 33 -0.73 -4.50 -3.22
CA THR A 33 -2.10 -4.05 -2.96
C THR A 33 -2.05 -2.89 -1.98
N SER A 34 -2.35 -1.67 -2.45
CA SER A 34 -2.57 -0.54 -1.54
C SER A 34 -3.92 -0.69 -0.83
N ALA A 35 -3.95 -0.43 0.47
CA ALA A 35 -5.22 -0.38 1.20
C ALA A 35 -6.06 0.78 0.62
N PRO A 36 -7.36 0.57 0.35
CA PRO A 36 -8.23 1.64 -0.11
C PRO A 36 -8.45 2.68 0.99
N CYS A 37 -8.61 3.94 0.60
CA CYS A 37 -9.03 4.99 1.53
C CYS A 37 -10.39 4.65 2.16
N GLN A 38 -10.57 5.09 3.41
CA GLN A 38 -11.86 4.94 4.07
C GLN A 38 -12.94 5.76 3.35
N MET A 39 -14.18 5.25 3.36
CA MET A 39 -15.33 6.00 2.88
C MET A 39 -15.72 7.06 3.93
N VAL A 40 -16.10 8.25 3.47
CA VAL A 40 -16.64 9.29 4.35
C VAL A 40 -17.95 8.80 4.95
N SER A 41 -18.04 8.82 6.29
CA SER A 41 -19.30 8.61 7.00
C SER A 41 -19.88 9.95 7.45
N PRO A 42 -21.22 10.09 7.49
CA PRO A 42 -21.85 11.29 8.04
C PRO A 42 -21.44 11.51 9.49
N CYS A 43 -21.13 12.76 9.83
CA CYS A 43 -20.84 13.12 11.21
C CYS A 43 -22.13 13.31 12.01
N THR A 44 -22.14 12.74 13.22
CA THR A 44 -23.23 12.93 14.18
C THR A 44 -22.79 13.95 15.22
N LEU A 45 -23.56 15.02 15.36
CA LEU A 45 -23.39 15.98 16.45
C LEU A 45 -24.18 15.52 17.68
N PRO A 46 -23.68 15.82 18.90
CA PRO A 46 -24.43 15.53 20.10
C PRO A 46 -25.73 16.36 20.13
N ALA A 47 -26.85 15.69 20.38
CA ALA A 47 -28.10 16.37 20.65
C ALA A 47 -28.04 16.96 22.06
N LEU A 48 -28.15 18.29 22.17
CA LEU A 48 -28.08 19.02 23.43
C LEU A 48 -29.31 19.90 23.58
N ALA A 49 -29.82 20.02 24.80
CA ALA A 49 -31.02 20.80 25.12
C ALA A 49 -30.74 21.76 26.29
N PRO A 50 -29.86 22.77 26.11
CA PRO A 50 -29.52 23.69 27.19
C PRO A 50 -30.76 24.48 27.64
N ARG A 51 -30.90 24.67 28.95
CA ARG A 51 -32.00 25.40 29.61
C ARG A 51 -31.53 26.71 30.21
N THR A 52 -30.22 26.89 30.37
CA THR A 52 -29.60 28.10 30.90
C THR A 52 -28.54 28.62 29.94
N ASN A 53 -28.16 29.90 30.08
CA ASN A 53 -27.08 30.47 29.27
C ASN A 53 -25.72 29.80 29.55
N GLY A 54 -25.48 29.35 30.79
CA GLY A 54 -24.27 28.60 31.13
C GLY A 54 -24.24 27.23 30.43
N GLU A 55 -25.36 26.53 30.42
CA GLU A 55 -25.48 25.27 29.66
C GLU A 55 -25.36 25.50 28.15
N LEU A 56 -25.87 26.63 27.63
CA LEU A 56 -25.73 26.99 26.22
C LEU A 56 -24.27 27.24 25.85
N ASP A 57 -23.51 27.94 26.68
CA ASP A 57 -22.08 28.18 26.45
C ASP A 57 -21.27 26.88 26.47
N ALA A 58 -21.54 26.00 27.43
CA ALA A 58 -20.97 24.67 27.48
C ALA A 58 -21.34 23.85 26.24
N ALA A 59 -22.62 23.87 25.84
CA ALA A 59 -23.12 23.16 24.66
C ALA A 59 -22.46 23.66 23.37
N LEU A 60 -22.25 24.98 23.23
CA LEU A 60 -21.52 25.55 22.11
C LEU A 60 -20.08 25.04 22.06
N THR A 61 -19.40 24.98 23.20
CA THR A 61 -18.05 24.43 23.28
C THR A 61 -18.02 22.95 22.86
N THR A 62 -18.96 22.14 23.34
CA THR A 62 -19.09 20.72 22.97
C THR A 62 -19.36 20.54 21.48
N VAL A 63 -20.31 21.29 20.91
CA VAL A 63 -20.66 21.19 19.49
C VAL A 63 -19.51 21.63 18.59
N LYS A 64 -18.79 22.70 18.95
CA LYS A 64 -17.58 23.13 18.22
C LYS A 64 -16.51 22.06 18.20
N ALA A 65 -16.26 21.40 19.34
CA ALA A 65 -15.29 20.30 19.41
C ALA A 65 -15.72 19.08 18.56
N ALA A 66 -17.00 18.73 18.57
CA ALA A 66 -17.54 17.66 17.73
C ALA A 66 -17.39 17.98 16.23
N TRP A 67 -17.64 19.23 15.83
CA TRP A 67 -17.41 19.72 14.47
C TRP A 67 -15.93 19.65 14.07
N ALA A 68 -15.02 20.12 14.93
CA ALA A 68 -13.59 20.06 14.64
C ALA A 68 -13.10 18.62 14.43
N THR A 69 -13.60 17.69 15.25
CA THR A 69 -13.29 16.26 15.12
C THR A 69 -13.82 15.68 13.81
N CYS A 70 -15.03 16.07 13.41
CA CYS A 70 -15.62 15.68 12.14
C CYS A 70 -14.78 16.18 10.96
N ALA A 71 -14.47 17.48 10.94
CA ALA A 71 -13.68 18.10 9.88
C ALA A 71 -12.33 17.41 9.71
N ALA A 72 -11.61 17.16 10.82
CA ALA A 72 -10.33 16.46 10.79
C ALA A 72 -10.42 15.06 10.14
N LYS A 73 -11.50 14.31 10.39
CA LYS A 73 -11.72 13.00 9.74
C LYS A 73 -11.97 13.13 8.25
N VAL A 74 -12.81 14.10 7.86
CA VAL A 74 -13.12 14.35 6.44
C VAL A 74 -11.86 14.78 5.69
N ASP A 75 -11.06 15.68 6.26
CA ASP A 75 -9.81 16.16 5.67
C ASP A 75 -8.79 15.02 5.49
N MET A 76 -8.66 14.15 6.49
CA MET A 76 -7.81 12.96 6.41
C MET A 76 -8.24 12.03 5.26
N ILE A 77 -9.54 11.78 5.13
CA ILE A 77 -10.08 10.93 4.05
C ILE A 77 -9.86 11.61 2.69
N ALA A 78 -10.14 12.91 2.58
CA ALA A 78 -9.94 13.69 1.36
C ALA A 78 -8.47 13.68 0.92
N THR A 79 -7.54 13.83 1.87
CA THR A 79 -6.10 13.75 1.61
C THR A 79 -5.71 12.39 1.04
N CYS A 80 -6.14 11.30 1.70
CA CYS A 80 -5.91 9.94 1.20
C CYS A 80 -6.46 9.77 -0.22
N GLN A 81 -7.68 10.24 -0.48
CA GLN A 81 -8.32 10.12 -1.79
C GLN A 81 -7.58 10.92 -2.86
N ALA A 82 -7.06 12.11 -2.52
CA ALA A 82 -6.26 12.93 -3.44
C ALA A 82 -4.94 12.24 -3.79
N GLU A 83 -4.26 11.63 -2.82
CA GLU A 83 -3.02 10.88 -3.03
C GLU A 83 -3.24 9.56 -3.80
N SER A 84 -4.44 8.99 -3.69
CA SER A 84 -4.80 7.72 -4.35
C SER A 84 -5.37 7.89 -5.75
N GLN A 85 -5.66 9.12 -6.19
CA GLN A 85 -6.08 9.36 -7.57
C GLN A 85 -4.87 9.17 -8.49
N PRO A 86 -4.95 8.24 -9.47
CA PRO A 86 -3.96 8.20 -10.54
C PRO A 86 -3.94 9.57 -11.21
N ALA A 87 -2.76 10.13 -11.44
CA ALA A 87 -2.64 11.32 -12.29
C ALA A 87 -3.40 11.02 -13.59
N ALA A 88 -4.49 11.74 -13.85
CA ALA A 88 -5.16 11.69 -15.13
C ALA A 88 -4.22 12.28 -16.19
N ASN A 89 -3.30 11.45 -16.71
CA ASN A 89 -2.39 11.69 -17.85
C ASN A 89 -1.59 10.39 -18.07
N GLY A 90 -1.68 9.66 -19.17
CA GLY A 90 -2.44 9.86 -20.39
C GLY A 90 -2.46 8.57 -21.19
N GLU A 91 -3.54 8.42 -21.96
CA GLU A 91 -3.58 7.54 -23.13
C GLU A 91 -2.38 7.84 -24.03
N HIS A 92 -1.57 6.83 -24.33
CA HIS A 92 -0.74 6.83 -25.53
C HIS A 92 -0.78 5.43 -26.16
N PRO A 93 -1.46 5.25 -27.31
CA PRO A 93 -1.38 4.02 -28.06
C PRO A 93 -0.07 4.03 -28.86
N HIS A 94 0.76 3.01 -28.69
CA HIS A 94 1.84 2.75 -29.63
C HIS A 94 1.68 1.35 -30.21
N GLU A 95 1.63 1.33 -31.55
CA GLU A 95 1.72 0.17 -32.44
C GLU A 95 2.92 -0.74 -32.13
#